data_AF-A0A349VPE2-F1
#
_entry.id   AF-A0A349VPE2-F1
#
_cell.length_a   1.000
_cell.length_b   1.000
_cell.length_c   1.000
_cell.angle_alpha   90.00
_cell.angle_beta   90.00
_cell.angle_gamma   90.00
#
_symmetry.space_group_name_H-M   'P 1'
#
loop_
_entity.id
_entity.type
_entity.pdbx_description
1 polymer ?
#
loop_
_entity_poly.entity_id
_entity_poly.type
_entity_poly.pdbx_seq_one_letter_code
_entity_poly.pdbx_strand_id
1 'polypeptide(L)'
;MNNNSAFEVIKIVTASDDMPPEKVALIARRFAEHLHIQGYTIEQETDPSLINGYVIYSQGTKYDYSVAGQLSRIGRHLKTDRGDEKSGSAAKDDFSEIHRSLTESLADFKESPAMLFEDDELWEGESPEQEEKREKILSDFAKTSEVEQIGKVISVSDGVAKVSGLENCVASELIMFSETSYGIAMNLERDSVGVVLLNECRDVVEGVMCHRTGLTVSVPVGRGMLGRVVDPLGNPIDGKGIIRSTSKRPIETPAPSIVERSPICEPLQTGITAIDAMTPIGRGQRELII
;
A
#
# COMPACT_ATOMS: atom_id res chain seq x y z
N MET A 1 -40.65 37.53 -24.58
CA MET A 1 -40.02 37.28 -25.89
C MET A 1 -38.54 37.62 -25.72
N ASN A 2 -37.55 36.73 -25.59
CA ASN A 2 -37.44 35.28 -25.81
C ASN A 2 -36.55 34.70 -24.69
N ASN A 3 -37.12 33.87 -23.81
CA ASN A 3 -36.33 32.94 -23.01
C ASN A 3 -36.01 31.75 -23.91
N ASN A 4 -34.88 31.82 -24.61
CA ASN A 4 -34.29 30.65 -25.25
C ASN A 4 -32.98 30.39 -24.52
N SER A 5 -33.07 29.85 -23.30
CA SER A 5 -31.94 29.18 -22.66
C SER A 5 -31.60 27.99 -23.56
N ALA A 6 -30.66 28.18 -24.47
CA ALA A 6 -30.19 27.13 -25.35
C ALA A 6 -29.51 26.08 -24.48
N PHE A 7 -30.25 25.02 -24.12
CA PHE A 7 -29.68 23.87 -23.43
C PHE A 7 -28.59 23.28 -24.32
N GLU A 8 -27.36 23.21 -23.81
CA GLU A 8 -26.24 22.68 -24.58
C GLU A 8 -26.34 21.16 -24.65
N VAL A 9 -26.15 20.59 -25.84
CA VAL A 9 -26.15 19.14 -26.01
C VAL A 9 -24.73 18.63 -25.80
N ILE A 10 -24.55 17.79 -24.78
CA ILE A 10 -23.33 17.03 -24.55
C ILE A 10 -23.58 15.63 -25.09
N LYS A 11 -22.97 15.34 -26.24
CA LYS A 11 -23.10 14.03 -26.87
C LYS A 11 -21.92 13.15 -26.50
N ILE A 12 -22.18 12.00 -25.88
CA ILE A 12 -21.18 11.05 -25.42
C ILE A 12 -21.28 9.79 -26.30
N VAL A 13 -20.16 9.45 -26.94
CA VAL A 13 -20.06 8.27 -27.83
C VAL A 13 -19.22 7.20 -27.14
N THR A 14 -19.78 5.99 -26.98
CA THR A 14 -19.12 4.84 -26.33
C THR A 14 -18.89 3.68 -27.30
N ALA A 15 -17.96 2.78 -26.95
CA ALA A 15 -17.61 1.59 -27.75
C ALA A 15 -18.71 0.51 -27.77
N SER A 16 -19.42 0.35 -26.66
CA SER A 16 -20.57 -0.54 -26.52
C SER A 16 -21.64 0.13 -25.64
N ASP A 17 -22.80 -0.50 -25.57
CA ASP A 17 -23.90 -0.13 -24.65
C ASP A 17 -23.60 -0.54 -23.20
N ASP A 18 -22.42 -1.10 -22.90
CA ASP A 18 -22.06 -1.58 -21.54
C ASP A 18 -21.82 -0.45 -20.54
N MET A 19 -21.78 0.82 -20.97
CA MET A 19 -21.63 1.93 -20.03
C MET A 19 -22.99 2.29 -19.40
N PRO A 20 -23.15 2.11 -18.07
CA PRO A 20 -24.43 2.40 -17.42
C PRO A 20 -24.83 3.87 -17.60
N PRO A 21 -26.13 4.19 -17.76
CA PRO A 21 -26.60 5.55 -17.97
C PRO A 21 -26.21 6.51 -16.82
N GLU A 22 -26.06 5.99 -15.60
CA GLU A 22 -25.57 6.75 -14.44
C GLU A 22 -24.12 7.24 -14.62
N LYS A 23 -23.27 6.40 -15.22
CA LYS A 23 -21.87 6.73 -15.50
C LYS A 23 -21.77 7.77 -16.62
N VAL A 24 -22.61 7.68 -17.64
CA VAL A 24 -22.73 8.67 -18.71
C VAL A 24 -23.17 10.04 -18.14
N ALA A 25 -24.14 10.04 -17.21
CA ALA A 25 -24.59 11.24 -16.53
C ALA A 25 -23.49 11.90 -15.68
N LEU A 26 -22.70 11.10 -14.96
CA LEU A 26 -21.57 11.59 -14.17
C LEU A 26 -20.48 12.21 -15.05
N ILE A 27 -20.13 11.56 -16.17
CA ILE A 27 -19.15 12.07 -17.13
C ILE A 27 -19.62 13.41 -17.70
N ALA A 28 -20.88 13.50 -18.13
CA ALA A 28 -21.46 14.75 -18.63
C ALA A 28 -21.43 15.86 -17.59
N ARG A 29 -21.75 15.54 -16.33
CA ARG A 29 -21.71 16.50 -15.21
C ARG A 29 -20.32 17.06 -14.98
N ARG A 30 -19.31 16.20 -14.82
CA ARG A 30 -17.92 16.63 -14.60
C ARG A 30 -17.40 17.46 -15.79
N PHE A 31 -17.76 17.07 -17.01
CA PHE A 31 -17.40 17.81 -18.21
C PHE A 31 -18.04 19.21 -18.24
N ALA A 32 -19.33 19.30 -17.89
CA ALA A 32 -20.03 20.58 -17.78
C ALA A 32 -19.46 21.48 -16.68
N GLU A 33 -19.10 20.92 -15.52
CA GLU A 33 -18.43 21.65 -14.42
C GLU A 33 -17.07 22.20 -14.86
N HIS A 34 -16.27 21.39 -15.57
CA HIS A 34 -14.95 21.77 -16.05
C HIS A 34 -14.99 22.91 -17.09
N LEU A 35 -16.01 22.92 -17.94
CA LEU A 35 -16.20 23.95 -18.97
C LEU A 35 -17.17 25.06 -18.56
N HIS A 36 -17.65 25.05 -17.31
CA HIS A 36 -18.63 26.01 -16.76
C HIS A 36 -19.92 26.14 -17.59
N ILE A 37 -20.40 25.03 -18.16
CA ILE A 37 -21.63 24.96 -18.95
C ILE A 37 -22.85 24.97 -18.02
N GLN A 38 -23.76 25.92 -18.21
CA GLN A 38 -24.99 26.01 -17.42
C GLN A 38 -26.19 25.44 -18.20
N GLY A 39 -26.71 24.30 -17.73
CA GLY A 39 -27.89 23.63 -18.31
C GLY A 39 -27.55 22.88 -19.61
N TYR A 40 -27.53 21.55 -19.53
CA TYR A 40 -27.20 20.67 -20.64
C TYR A 40 -28.15 19.49 -20.77
N THR A 41 -28.25 18.95 -21.98
CA THR A 41 -28.93 17.69 -22.30
C THR A 41 -27.88 16.66 -22.69
N ILE A 42 -28.06 15.42 -22.24
CA ILE A 42 -27.15 14.32 -22.54
C ILE A 42 -27.72 13.51 -23.72
N GLU A 43 -26.91 13.30 -24.74
CA GLU A 43 -27.19 12.33 -25.80
C GLU A 43 -26.14 11.22 -25.76
N GLN A 44 -26.57 9.97 -25.74
CA GLN A 44 -25.68 8.81 -25.83
C GLN A 44 -25.79 8.19 -27.22
N GLU A 45 -24.66 7.92 -27.86
CA GLU A 45 -24.57 7.18 -29.10
C GLU A 45 -23.47 6.12 -28.99
N THR A 46 -23.59 5.05 -29.77
CA THR A 46 -22.64 3.94 -29.72
C THR A 46 -21.93 3.85 -31.07
N ASP A 47 -20.60 3.88 -31.05
CA ASP A 47 -19.76 3.76 -32.25
C ASP A 47 -18.87 2.51 -32.11
N PRO A 48 -19.19 1.43 -32.86
CA PRO A 48 -18.44 0.17 -32.82
C PRO A 48 -16.97 0.28 -33.25
N SER A 49 -16.55 1.39 -33.83
CA SER A 49 -15.14 1.62 -34.19
C SER A 49 -14.27 2.00 -32.99
N LEU A 50 -14.87 2.40 -31.87
CA LEU A 50 -14.16 2.65 -30.63
C LEU A 50 -13.83 1.31 -29.95
N ILE A 51 -12.56 1.09 -29.61
CA ILE A 51 -12.14 -0.14 -28.92
C ILE A 51 -12.52 -0.06 -27.43
N ASN A 52 -12.21 1.07 -26.78
CA ASN A 52 -12.52 1.33 -25.36
C ASN A 52 -12.42 2.83 -25.03
N GLY A 53 -13.05 3.27 -23.94
CA GLY A 53 -13.20 4.67 -23.55
C GLY A 53 -14.40 5.36 -24.20
N TYR A 54 -14.41 6.70 -24.22
CA TYR A 54 -15.52 7.49 -24.75
C TYR A 54 -15.05 8.77 -25.45
N VAL A 55 -15.90 9.33 -26.30
CA VAL A 55 -15.68 10.62 -26.96
C VAL A 55 -16.81 11.55 -26.60
N ILE A 56 -16.48 12.79 -26.21
CA ILE A 56 -17.47 13.83 -25.93
C ILE A 56 -17.49 14.82 -27.09
N TYR A 57 -18.67 15.12 -27.62
CA TYR A 57 -18.91 16.22 -28.53
C TYR A 57 -19.72 17.30 -27.81
N SER A 58 -19.18 18.51 -27.79
CA SER A 58 -19.85 19.68 -27.23
C SER A 58 -19.47 20.90 -28.03
N GLN A 59 -20.46 21.74 -28.38
CA GLN A 59 -20.29 22.97 -29.16
C GLN A 59 -19.49 22.77 -30.47
N GLY A 60 -19.67 21.63 -31.14
CA GLY A 60 -18.94 21.29 -32.38
C GLY A 60 -17.47 20.89 -32.19
N THR A 61 -16.99 20.79 -30.94
CA THR A 61 -15.63 20.37 -30.60
C THR A 61 -15.62 18.92 -30.14
N LYS A 62 -14.68 18.12 -30.68
CA LYS A 62 -14.47 16.71 -30.31
C LYS A 62 -13.43 16.60 -29.20
N TYR A 63 -13.83 16.03 -28.07
CA TYR A 63 -12.96 15.70 -26.95
C TYR A 63 -12.79 14.17 -26.87
N ASP A 64 -11.64 13.71 -27.36
CA ASP A 64 -11.36 12.28 -27.47
C ASP A 64 -10.75 11.73 -26.17
N TYR A 65 -11.49 10.88 -25.44
CA TYR A 65 -11.01 10.17 -24.25
C TYR A 65 -10.92 8.66 -24.49
N SER A 66 -10.97 8.22 -25.75
CA SER A 66 -10.76 6.83 -26.11
C SER A 66 -9.34 6.39 -25.79
N VAL A 67 -9.13 5.10 -25.56
CA VAL A 67 -7.79 4.53 -25.32
C VAL A 67 -6.84 4.86 -26.48
N ALA A 68 -7.32 4.79 -27.72
CA ALA A 68 -6.56 5.20 -28.90
C ALA A 68 -6.18 6.69 -28.87
N GLY A 69 -7.11 7.57 -28.45
CA GLY A 69 -6.86 9.00 -28.29
C GLY A 69 -5.84 9.31 -27.21
N GLN A 70 -5.89 8.62 -26.06
CA GLN A 70 -4.96 8.78 -24.95
C GLN A 70 -3.54 8.32 -25.34
N LEU A 71 -3.42 7.13 -25.92
CA LEU A 71 -2.14 6.60 -26.41
C LEU A 71 -1.53 7.51 -27.49
N SER A 72 -2.35 8.07 -28.37
CA SER A 72 -1.89 9.03 -29.39
C SER A 72 -1.38 10.36 -28.82
N ARG A 73 -1.87 10.78 -27.65
CA ARG A 73 -1.36 11.97 -26.94
C ARG A 73 -0.03 11.68 -26.27
N ILE A 74 0.07 10.53 -25.59
CA ILE A 74 1.30 10.04 -24.95
C ILE A 74 2.40 9.88 -26.02
N GLY A 75 2.10 9.24 -27.14
CA GLY A 75 3.03 9.07 -28.25
C GLY A 75 3.48 10.39 -28.89
N ARG A 76 2.62 11.42 -28.92
CA ARG A 76 3.01 12.77 -29.36
C ARG A 76 3.93 13.44 -28.36
N HIS A 77 3.63 13.39 -27.06
CA HIS A 77 4.50 13.97 -26.02
C HIS A 77 5.88 13.31 -26.00
N LEU A 78 5.96 11.98 -26.14
CA LEU A 78 7.22 11.25 -26.26
C LEU A 78 8.04 11.63 -27.50
N LYS A 79 7.37 12.00 -28.60
CA LYS A 79 8.04 12.57 -29.78
C LYS A 79 8.47 14.03 -29.61
N THR A 80 7.87 14.77 -28.67
CA THR A 80 8.20 16.18 -28.44
C THR A 80 9.35 16.33 -27.44
N ASP A 81 9.45 15.44 -26.44
CA ASP A 81 10.54 15.44 -25.45
C ASP A 81 11.86 14.86 -25.97
N ARG A 82 11.83 14.11 -27.08
CA ARG A 82 13.03 13.76 -27.85
C ARG A 82 13.15 14.73 -29.02
N GLY A 83 13.79 15.87 -28.75
CA GLY A 83 13.98 16.96 -29.70
C GLY A 83 14.42 16.51 -31.10
N ASP A 84 14.03 17.31 -32.09
CA ASP A 84 14.37 17.18 -33.51
C ASP A 84 15.88 17.08 -33.74
N GLU A 85 16.45 15.89 -33.63
CA GLU A 85 17.74 15.57 -34.24
C GLU A 85 17.67 14.25 -35.02
N LYS A 86 18.16 14.36 -36.26
CA LYS A 86 18.12 13.34 -37.31
C LYS A 86 18.71 12.01 -36.84
N SER A 87 17.88 10.98 -36.73
CA SER A 87 18.35 9.60 -36.82
C SER A 87 17.29 8.66 -37.42
N GLY A 88 17.59 8.20 -38.64
CA GLY A 88 17.27 6.85 -39.17
C GLY A 88 15.82 6.40 -39.30
N SER A 89 15.45 5.93 -40.49
CA SER A 89 14.17 5.24 -40.75
C SER A 89 13.91 4.02 -39.85
N ALA A 90 14.96 3.43 -39.26
CA ALA A 90 14.86 2.25 -38.40
C ALA A 90 14.06 2.47 -37.09
N ALA A 91 14.10 3.66 -36.49
CA ALA A 91 13.41 3.91 -35.22
C ALA A 91 11.89 4.16 -35.38
N LYS A 92 11.43 4.47 -36.60
CA LYS A 92 9.99 4.60 -36.89
C LYS A 92 9.33 3.24 -37.05
N ASP A 93 10.05 2.27 -37.61
CA ASP A 93 9.57 0.91 -37.82
C ASP A 93 9.41 0.20 -36.47
N ASP A 94 10.39 0.29 -35.57
CA ASP A 94 10.35 -0.31 -34.21
C ASP A 94 9.14 0.16 -33.39
N PHE A 95 8.78 1.45 -33.45
CA PHE A 95 7.64 1.97 -32.69
C PHE A 95 6.30 1.61 -33.31
N SER A 96 6.24 1.47 -34.65
CA SER A 96 5.04 0.96 -35.33
C SER A 96 4.82 -0.52 -35.03
N GLU A 97 5.91 -1.28 -34.85
CA GLU A 97 5.87 -2.68 -34.44
C GLU A 97 5.47 -2.84 -32.97
N ILE A 98 5.96 -2.00 -32.06
CA ILE A 98 5.52 -1.98 -30.66
C ILE A 98 4.03 -1.60 -30.59
N HIS A 99 3.59 -0.59 -31.35
CA HIS A 99 2.18 -0.20 -31.38
C HIS A 99 1.29 -1.31 -31.96
N ARG A 100 1.71 -1.93 -33.06
CA ARG A 100 1.00 -3.09 -33.65
C ARG A 100 0.96 -4.26 -32.68
N SER A 101 2.08 -4.60 -32.06
CA SER A 101 2.21 -5.67 -31.06
C SER A 101 1.31 -5.45 -29.85
N LEU A 102 1.27 -4.22 -29.30
CA LEU A 102 0.38 -3.88 -28.20
C LEU A 102 -1.09 -3.94 -28.62
N THR A 103 -1.40 -3.47 -29.84
CA THR A 103 -2.79 -3.44 -30.35
C THR A 103 -3.30 -4.85 -30.66
N GLU A 104 -2.46 -5.71 -31.26
CA GLU A 104 -2.77 -7.13 -31.49
C GLU A 104 -2.87 -7.89 -30.16
N SER A 105 -1.96 -7.65 -29.22
CA SER A 105 -2.02 -8.26 -27.88
C SER A 105 -3.27 -7.84 -27.11
N LEU A 106 -3.71 -6.58 -27.24
CA LEU A 106 -4.93 -6.06 -26.62
C LEU A 106 -6.21 -6.58 -27.31
N ALA A 107 -6.17 -6.88 -28.61
CA ALA A 107 -7.30 -7.44 -29.35
C ALA A 107 -7.55 -8.92 -29.06
N ASP A 108 -6.51 -9.67 -28.66
CA ASP A 108 -6.61 -11.07 -28.26
C ASP A 108 -7.15 -11.27 -26.82
N PHE A 109 -7.21 -10.20 -26.02
CA PHE A 109 -7.93 -10.21 -24.74
C PHE A 109 -9.44 -10.11 -24.97
N LYS A 110 -10.08 -11.27 -25.16
CA LYS A 110 -11.56 -11.39 -25.20
C LYS A 110 -12.25 -11.04 -23.88
N GLU A 111 -11.51 -10.98 -22.79
CA GLU A 111 -11.96 -10.48 -21.49
C GLU A 111 -10.92 -9.46 -21.00
N SER A 112 -11.43 -8.28 -20.64
CA SER A 112 -10.64 -7.17 -20.11
C SER A 112 -9.72 -7.65 -18.97
N PRO A 113 -8.47 -7.17 -18.85
CA PRO A 113 -7.75 -7.19 -17.58
C PRO A 113 -8.41 -6.18 -16.63
N ALA A 114 -9.66 -6.47 -16.26
CA ALA A 114 -10.40 -5.86 -15.17
C ALA A 114 -10.07 -6.52 -13.82
N MET A 115 -9.18 -7.53 -13.77
CA MET A 115 -8.58 -7.95 -12.50
C MET A 115 -7.39 -7.07 -12.15
N LEU A 116 -7.70 -5.93 -11.54
CA LEU A 116 -6.87 -5.20 -10.55
C LEU A 116 -7.60 -3.96 -9.98
N PHE A 117 -8.82 -3.67 -10.44
CA PHE A 117 -9.69 -2.61 -9.91
C PHE A 117 -11.15 -3.08 -9.91
N GLU A 118 -11.45 -4.20 -9.26
CA GLU A 118 -12.80 -4.57 -8.79
C GLU A 118 -13.00 -4.10 -7.34
N ASP A 119 -12.46 -2.93 -7.00
CA ASP A 119 -13.04 -2.14 -5.91
C ASP A 119 -13.97 -1.14 -6.59
N ASP A 120 -15.27 -1.45 -6.58
CA ASP A 120 -16.36 -0.49 -6.83
C ASP A 120 -16.27 0.75 -5.89
N GLU A 121 -15.34 0.78 -4.93
CA GLU A 121 -15.08 1.86 -3.97
C GLU A 121 -14.35 3.10 -4.54
N LEU A 122 -13.86 3.10 -5.78
CA LEU A 122 -13.12 4.26 -6.34
C LEU A 122 -13.98 5.22 -7.19
N TRP A 123 -15.26 4.91 -7.43
CA TRP A 123 -16.12 5.69 -8.32
C TRP A 123 -17.46 6.13 -7.73
N GLU A 124 -17.79 5.75 -6.50
CA GLU A 124 -18.77 6.49 -5.70
C GLU A 124 -18.04 7.71 -5.12
N GLY A 125 -18.66 8.90 -5.17
CA GLY A 125 -18.19 10.00 -4.31
C GLY A 125 -18.13 9.48 -2.87
N GLU A 126 -17.09 9.84 -2.11
CA GLU A 126 -16.90 9.38 -0.73
C GLU A 126 -18.26 9.37 -0.03
N SER A 127 -18.74 8.19 0.37
CA SER A 127 -19.99 8.07 1.11
C SER A 127 -19.90 8.99 2.34
N PRO A 128 -21.02 9.56 2.84
CA PRO A 128 -20.99 10.40 4.04
C PRO A 128 -20.27 9.74 5.23
N GLU A 129 -20.26 8.40 5.28
CA GLU A 129 -19.55 7.60 6.27
C GLU A 129 -18.01 7.59 6.08
N GLN A 130 -17.52 7.63 4.85
CA GLN A 130 -16.09 7.72 4.54
C GLN A 130 -15.55 9.12 4.82
N GLU A 131 -16.32 10.16 4.49
CA GLU A 131 -15.97 11.55 4.81
C GLU A 131 -15.97 11.78 6.33
N GLU A 132 -16.94 11.21 7.06
CA GLU A 132 -16.94 11.22 8.53
C GLU A 132 -15.73 10.44 9.10
N LYS A 133 -15.40 9.27 8.55
CA LYS A 133 -14.20 8.51 8.98
C LYS A 133 -12.92 9.31 8.75
N ARG A 134 -12.81 9.99 7.61
CA ARG A 134 -11.65 10.82 7.27
C ARG A 134 -11.55 12.06 8.17
N GLU A 135 -12.65 12.76 8.41
CA GLU A 135 -12.68 13.88 9.35
C GLU A 135 -12.36 13.43 10.77
N LYS A 136 -12.85 12.25 11.20
CA LYS A 136 -12.43 11.63 12.46
C LYS A 136 -10.93 11.39 12.49
N ILE A 137 -10.37 10.73 11.48
CA ILE A 137 -8.92 10.46 11.41
C ILE A 137 -8.11 11.77 11.46
N LEU A 138 -8.51 12.79 10.71
CA LEU A 138 -7.85 14.11 10.69
C LEU A 138 -7.96 14.83 12.05
N SER A 139 -9.14 14.81 12.67
CA SER A 139 -9.37 15.47 13.96
C SER A 139 -8.71 14.75 15.13
N ASP A 140 -8.61 13.41 15.07
CA ASP A 140 -7.86 12.60 16.03
C ASP A 140 -6.35 12.86 15.88
N PHE A 141 -5.83 12.89 14.64
CA PHE A 141 -4.44 13.22 14.36
C PHE A 141 -4.05 14.60 14.90
N ALA A 142 -4.94 15.59 14.79
CA ALA A 142 -4.71 16.95 15.28
C ALA A 142 -4.69 17.08 16.82
N LYS A 143 -5.21 16.10 17.58
CA LYS A 143 -5.33 16.15 19.05
C LYS A 143 -4.18 15.50 19.81
N THR A 144 -3.35 14.69 19.15
CA THR A 144 -2.21 13.99 19.75
C THR A 144 -1.00 14.91 19.87
N SER A 145 -1.06 15.90 20.78
CA SER A 145 0.15 16.54 21.29
C SER A 145 0.67 15.70 22.45
N GLU A 146 1.29 14.57 22.13
CA GLU A 146 1.99 13.76 23.12
C GLU A 146 3.37 14.34 23.37
N VAL A 147 3.75 14.45 24.65
CA VAL A 147 5.11 14.84 25.03
C VAL A 147 6.02 13.66 24.75
N GLU A 148 6.56 13.60 23.54
CA GLU A 148 7.57 12.62 23.18
C GLU A 148 8.88 12.92 23.92
N GLN A 149 9.44 11.89 24.54
CA GLN A 149 10.78 11.98 25.10
C GLN A 149 11.80 11.60 24.05
N ILE A 150 12.70 12.54 23.80
CA ILE A 150 13.73 12.41 22.78
C ILE A 150 15.08 12.16 23.45
N GLY A 151 15.84 11.23 22.90
CA GLY A 151 17.23 10.95 23.24
C GLY A 151 18.16 11.33 22.11
N LYS A 152 19.46 11.39 22.41
CA LYS A 152 20.52 11.65 21.43
C LYS A 152 21.60 10.59 21.54
N VAL A 153 21.99 10.01 20.41
CA VAL A 153 23.07 9.02 20.35
C VAL A 153 24.40 9.70 20.67
N ILE A 154 25.12 9.18 21.66
CA ILE A 154 26.45 9.61 22.09
C ILE A 154 27.53 8.85 21.31
N SER A 155 27.33 7.54 21.14
CA SER A 155 28.28 6.69 20.42
C SER A 155 27.59 5.42 19.96
N VAL A 156 28.15 4.79 18.93
CA VAL A 156 27.70 3.52 18.40
C VAL A 156 28.92 2.63 18.21
N SER A 157 28.87 1.42 18.75
CA SER A 157 29.93 0.43 18.64
C SER A 157 29.31 -0.95 18.53
N ASP A 158 29.67 -1.69 17.47
CA ASP A 158 29.33 -3.11 17.27
C ASP A 158 27.84 -3.44 17.53
N GLY A 159 26.93 -2.66 16.94
CA GLY A 159 25.48 -2.86 17.09
C GLY A 159 24.90 -2.39 18.43
N VAL A 160 25.69 -1.74 19.29
CA VAL A 160 25.22 -1.13 20.54
C VAL A 160 25.37 0.38 20.47
N ALA A 161 24.26 1.10 20.65
CA ALA A 161 24.22 2.55 20.74
C ALA A 161 24.12 3.00 22.20
N LYS A 162 24.96 3.95 22.60
CA LYS A 162 24.86 4.65 23.88
C LYS A 162 24.08 5.94 23.66
N VAL A 163 22.94 6.08 24.32
CA VAL A 163 22.00 7.18 24.12
C VAL A 163 21.92 8.03 25.39
N SER A 164 22.02 9.35 25.26
CA SER A 164 21.74 10.32 26.33
C SER A 164 20.27 10.71 26.30
N GLY A 165 19.70 10.98 27.48
CA GLY A 165 18.28 11.34 27.62
C GLY A 165 17.42 10.10 27.87
N LEU A 166 16.17 10.13 27.37
CA LEU A 166 15.18 9.07 27.60
C LEU A 166 14.97 8.74 29.10
N GLU A 167 14.82 9.76 29.94
CA GLU A 167 14.79 9.64 31.41
C GLU A 167 13.75 8.63 31.94
N ASN A 168 12.60 8.50 31.26
CA ASN A 168 11.54 7.57 31.66
C ASN A 168 11.54 6.28 30.81
N CYS A 169 12.67 5.90 30.22
CA CYS A 169 12.78 4.64 29.49
C CYS A 169 12.75 3.43 30.44
N VAL A 170 12.06 2.38 30.02
CA VAL A 170 11.96 1.12 30.76
C VAL A 170 12.86 0.07 30.10
N ALA A 171 13.36 -0.87 30.90
CA ALA A 171 14.11 -2.00 30.37
C ALA A 171 13.26 -2.79 29.36
N SER A 172 13.90 -3.25 28.29
CA SER A 172 13.25 -3.95 27.17
C SER A 172 12.20 -3.10 26.42
N GLU A 173 12.31 -1.78 26.48
CA GLU A 173 11.51 -0.88 25.65
C GLU A 173 12.07 -0.77 24.23
N LEU A 174 11.18 -0.64 23.25
CA LEU A 174 11.56 -0.38 21.87
C LEU A 174 11.88 1.11 21.68
N ILE A 175 13.07 1.39 21.16
CA ILE A 175 13.55 2.71 20.81
C ILE A 175 13.61 2.83 19.29
N MET A 176 13.07 3.93 18.78
CA MET A 176 13.01 4.24 17.36
C MET A 176 14.05 5.31 17.03
N PHE A 177 14.95 5.02 16.10
CA PHE A 177 15.94 5.98 15.58
C PHE A 177 15.48 6.58 14.26
N SER A 178 14.80 5.79 13.44
CA SER A 178 14.16 6.19 12.19
C SER A 178 12.98 5.26 11.90
N GLU A 179 12.26 5.48 10.79
CA GLU A 179 11.15 4.61 10.37
C GLU A 179 11.54 3.14 10.20
N THR A 180 12.81 2.86 9.92
CA THR A 180 13.32 1.51 9.65
C THR A 180 14.34 1.01 10.68
N SER A 181 14.80 1.90 11.57
CA SER A 181 15.86 1.63 12.52
C SER A 181 15.32 1.60 13.94
N TYR A 182 15.35 0.41 14.53
CA TYR A 182 14.87 0.15 15.88
C TYR A 182 15.98 -0.42 16.76
N GLY A 183 15.85 -0.21 18.06
CA GLY A 183 16.69 -0.84 19.07
C GLY A 183 15.93 -1.17 20.34
N ILE A 184 16.55 -1.98 21.20
CA ILE A 184 16.00 -2.39 22.49
C ILE A 184 16.83 -1.76 23.60
N ALA A 185 16.18 -1.04 24.51
CA ALA A 185 16.83 -0.55 25.71
C ALA A 185 17.20 -1.72 26.62
N MET A 186 18.49 -2.00 26.79
CA MET A 186 18.98 -3.11 27.61
C MET A 186 19.55 -2.65 28.95
N ASN A 187 20.46 -1.68 28.92
CA ASN A 187 21.11 -1.17 30.12
C ASN A 187 20.66 0.25 30.43
N LEU A 188 20.18 0.50 31.65
CA LEU A 188 19.76 1.83 32.10
C LEU A 188 20.80 2.36 33.09
N GLU A 189 21.70 3.22 32.61
CA GLU A 189 22.66 3.94 33.45
C GLU A 189 22.07 5.29 33.88
N ARG A 190 22.69 5.96 34.86
CA ARG A 190 22.19 7.24 35.38
C ARG A 190 22.10 8.33 34.31
N ASP A 191 23.10 8.39 33.44
CA ASP A 191 23.27 9.47 32.47
C ASP A 191 23.08 8.97 31.02
N SER A 192 22.81 7.68 30.82
CA SER A 192 22.71 7.10 29.48
C SER A 192 22.00 5.75 29.46
N VAL A 193 21.42 5.42 28.31
CA VAL A 193 20.79 4.14 28.02
C VAL A 193 21.63 3.40 26.98
N GLY A 194 21.97 2.14 27.28
CA GLY A 194 22.55 1.20 26.33
C GLY A 194 21.44 0.53 25.52
N VAL A 195 21.41 0.82 24.21
CA VAL A 195 20.41 0.32 23.27
C VAL A 195 21.07 -0.64 22.30
N VAL A 196 20.55 -1.87 22.20
CA VAL A 196 20.98 -2.83 21.18
C VAL A 196 20.18 -2.60 19.90
N LEU A 197 20.86 -2.36 18.79
CA LEU A 197 20.25 -2.11 17.49
C LEU A 197 19.78 -3.43 16.88
N LEU A 198 18.56 -3.43 16.32
CA LEU A 198 17.93 -4.64 15.76
C LEU A 198 18.18 -4.83 14.26
N ASN A 199 18.58 -3.76 13.57
CA ASN A 199 18.90 -3.78 12.14
C ASN A 199 20.34 -3.28 11.91
N GLU A 200 20.91 -3.62 10.75
CA GLU A 200 22.20 -3.09 10.29
C GLU A 200 22.12 -1.58 10.02
N CYS A 201 22.22 -0.79 11.08
CA CYS A 201 21.98 0.64 11.02
C CYS A 201 23.26 1.39 10.66
N ARG A 202 23.56 1.49 9.36
CA ARG A 202 24.55 2.48 8.87
C ARG A 202 24.10 3.91 9.15
N ASP A 203 22.79 4.11 9.31
CA ASP A 203 22.17 5.42 9.49
C ASP A 203 22.19 5.89 10.95
N VAL A 204 22.46 4.99 11.90
CA VAL A 204 22.57 5.36 13.32
C VAL A 204 24.02 5.74 13.60
N VAL A 205 24.26 7.06 13.58
CA VAL A 205 25.54 7.68 13.88
C VAL A 205 25.45 8.54 15.14
N GLU A 206 26.60 8.96 15.65
CA GLU A 206 26.66 9.91 16.77
C GLU A 206 25.86 11.18 16.44
N GLY A 207 25.07 11.62 17.41
CA GLY A 207 24.26 12.82 17.33
C GLY A 207 22.86 12.63 16.74
N VAL A 208 22.53 11.45 16.22
CA VAL A 208 21.17 11.11 15.76
C VAL A 208 20.20 11.14 16.94
N MET A 209 18.99 11.64 16.67
CA MET A 209 17.90 11.68 17.65
C MET A 209 17.15 10.35 17.64
N CYS A 210 16.64 9.96 18.80
CA CYS A 210 15.82 8.76 18.93
C CYS A 210 14.64 9.00 19.86
N HIS A 211 13.58 8.26 19.62
CA HIS A 211 12.30 8.41 20.29
C HIS A 211 11.99 7.11 21.03
N ARG A 212 11.51 7.23 22.26
CA ARG A 212 10.96 6.08 22.97
C ARG A 212 9.56 5.78 22.43
N THR A 213 9.21 4.50 22.32
CA THR A 213 7.86 4.11 21.87
C THR A 213 6.86 3.96 23.03
N GLY A 214 7.31 3.97 24.29
CA GLY A 214 6.49 3.73 25.48
C GLY A 214 6.05 2.28 25.64
N LEU A 215 6.44 1.40 24.71
CA LEU A 215 6.00 0.01 24.65
C LEU A 215 7.21 -0.91 24.79
N THR A 216 7.07 -1.90 25.67
CA THR A 216 7.97 -3.06 25.69
C THR A 216 7.93 -3.73 24.31
N VAL A 217 9.07 -4.26 23.87
CA VAL A 217 9.20 -4.88 22.56
C VAL A 217 8.09 -5.91 22.36
N SER A 218 7.29 -5.70 21.33
CA SER A 218 6.11 -6.50 21.00
C SER A 218 6.05 -6.76 19.51
N VAL A 219 5.54 -7.92 19.15
CA VAL A 219 5.44 -8.39 17.77
C VAL A 219 3.97 -8.57 17.38
N PRO A 220 3.61 -8.32 16.10
CA PRO A 220 2.28 -8.61 15.60
C PRO A 220 2.02 -10.11 15.62
N VAL A 221 0.81 -10.50 16.04
CA VAL A 221 0.37 -11.89 16.08
C VAL A 221 -1.02 -12.04 15.45
N GLY A 222 -1.27 -13.22 14.88
CA GLY A 222 -2.58 -13.55 14.31
C GLY A 222 -2.48 -14.60 13.20
N ARG A 223 -3.64 -15.00 12.69
CA ARG A 223 -3.74 -16.00 11.63
C ARG A 223 -3.10 -15.56 10.31
N GLY A 224 -3.03 -14.25 10.06
CA GLY A 224 -2.37 -13.68 8.87
C GLY A 224 -0.86 -13.95 8.78
N MET A 225 -0.22 -14.39 9.87
CA MET A 225 1.19 -14.78 9.89
C MET A 225 1.45 -16.16 9.28
N LEU A 226 0.42 -17.01 9.17
CA LEU A 226 0.57 -18.39 8.69
C LEU A 226 1.04 -18.39 7.22
N GLY A 227 2.13 -19.10 6.94
CA GLY A 227 2.71 -19.22 5.60
C GLY A 227 3.47 -17.98 5.10
N ARG A 228 3.68 -16.98 5.97
CA ARG A 228 4.50 -15.80 5.70
C ARG A 228 5.93 -16.00 6.18
N VAL A 229 6.86 -15.28 5.57
CA VAL A 229 8.23 -15.13 6.11
C VAL A 229 8.36 -13.73 6.67
N VAL A 230 8.76 -13.65 7.94
CA VAL A 230 8.84 -12.40 8.69
C VAL A 230 10.20 -12.24 9.34
N ASP A 231 10.59 -10.99 9.57
CA ASP A 231 11.73 -10.65 10.41
C ASP A 231 11.42 -10.84 11.92
N PRO A 232 12.39 -10.69 12.83
CA PRO A 232 12.17 -10.82 14.27
C PRO A 232 11.18 -9.80 14.86
N LEU A 233 10.91 -8.68 14.18
CA LEU A 233 9.93 -7.67 14.58
C LEU A 233 8.53 -7.97 14.02
N GLY A 234 8.40 -9.01 13.19
CA GLY A 234 7.15 -9.44 12.56
C GLY A 234 6.82 -8.70 11.26
N ASN A 235 7.77 -7.98 10.67
CA ASN A 235 7.61 -7.36 9.36
C ASN A 235 7.79 -8.40 8.25
N PRO A 236 6.95 -8.39 7.20
CA PRO A 236 7.07 -9.34 6.10
C PRO A 236 8.32 -9.08 5.25
N ILE A 237 9.11 -10.13 5.03
CA ILE A 237 10.29 -10.11 4.13
C ILE A 237 10.09 -10.98 2.89
N ASP A 238 8.91 -11.58 2.73
CA ASP A 238 8.56 -12.45 1.62
C ASP A 238 8.05 -11.72 0.35
N GLY A 239 7.95 -10.38 0.39
CA GLY A 239 7.47 -9.57 -0.74
C GLY A 239 5.96 -9.72 -1.04
N LYS A 240 5.19 -10.43 -0.20
CA LYS A 240 3.75 -10.69 -0.42
C LYS A 240 2.84 -9.60 0.17
N GLY A 241 3.35 -8.38 0.32
CA GLY A 241 2.63 -7.23 0.89
C GLY A 241 2.48 -7.27 2.42
N ILE A 242 1.68 -6.36 2.97
CA ILE A 242 1.52 -6.16 4.42
C ILE A 242 0.76 -7.33 5.06
N ILE A 243 1.15 -7.73 6.27
CA ILE A 243 0.41 -8.73 7.05
C ILE A 243 -0.68 -8.03 7.87
N ARG A 244 -1.94 -8.35 7.60
CA ARG A 244 -3.07 -7.91 8.46
C ARG A 244 -3.02 -8.71 9.77
N SER A 245 -2.54 -8.06 10.83
CA SER A 245 -2.53 -8.61 12.19
C SER A 245 -3.66 -8.01 13.02
N THR A 246 -4.20 -8.78 13.96
CA THR A 246 -5.34 -8.37 14.79
C THR A 246 -4.89 -7.85 16.16
N SER A 247 -3.67 -8.20 16.58
CA SER A 247 -3.15 -7.88 17.92
C SER A 247 -1.63 -7.91 17.93
N LYS A 248 -1.02 -7.27 18.94
CA LYS A 248 0.41 -7.39 19.26
C LYS A 248 0.59 -8.13 20.58
N ARG A 249 1.69 -8.87 20.72
CA ARG A 249 2.06 -9.56 21.97
C ARG A 249 3.50 -9.18 22.36
N PRO A 250 3.78 -8.88 23.65
CA PRO A 250 5.14 -8.70 24.13
C PRO A 250 5.99 -9.95 23.88
N ILE A 251 7.25 -9.76 23.46
CA ILE A 251 8.18 -10.87 23.24
C ILE A 251 8.44 -11.58 24.58
N GLU A 252 8.71 -10.79 25.61
CA GLU A 252 8.93 -11.27 26.97
C GLU A 252 7.57 -11.45 27.69
N THR A 253 6.94 -12.62 27.49
CA THR A 253 5.77 -13.02 28.27
C THR A 253 6.19 -14.07 29.31
N PRO A 254 5.73 -13.98 30.58
CA PRO A 254 5.99 -15.03 31.56
C PRO A 254 5.49 -16.39 31.05
N ALA A 255 6.26 -17.44 31.36
CA ALA A 255 5.88 -18.80 31.03
C ALA A 255 4.68 -19.27 31.86
N PRO A 256 3.85 -20.21 31.34
CA PRO A 256 2.74 -20.77 32.09
C PRO A 256 3.20 -21.43 33.40
N SER A 257 2.44 -21.22 34.47
CA SER A 257 2.71 -21.79 35.80
C SER A 257 2.45 -23.31 35.84
N ILE A 258 2.85 -23.99 36.92
CA ILE A 258 2.63 -25.45 37.05
C ILE A 258 1.13 -25.79 37.02
N VAL A 259 0.30 -24.96 37.63
CA VAL A 259 -1.16 -25.18 37.75
C VAL A 259 -1.87 -24.98 36.40
N GLU A 260 -1.31 -24.16 35.52
CA GLU A 260 -1.84 -23.90 34.17
C GLU A 260 -1.47 -24.98 33.16
N ARG A 261 -0.60 -25.93 33.53
CA ARG A 261 -0.13 -26.99 32.65
C ARG A 261 -0.95 -28.26 32.82
N SER A 262 -1.17 -28.92 31.69
CA SER A 262 -1.70 -30.28 31.65
C SER A 262 -0.58 -31.29 31.38
N PRO A 263 -0.70 -32.54 31.87
CA PRO A 263 0.16 -33.63 31.44
C PRO A 263 0.15 -33.78 29.91
N ILE A 264 1.31 -34.11 29.34
CA ILE A 264 1.44 -34.32 27.91
C ILE A 264 0.95 -35.73 27.57
N CYS A 265 -0.25 -35.82 26.99
CA CYS A 265 -0.90 -37.08 26.65
C CYS A 265 -1.11 -37.29 25.15
N GLU A 266 -0.87 -36.27 24.32
CA GLU A 266 -1.06 -36.34 22.87
C GLU A 266 0.29 -36.45 22.15
N PRO A 267 0.48 -37.43 21.24
CA PRO A 267 1.71 -37.54 20.45
C PRO A 267 1.78 -36.43 19.38
N LEU A 268 2.99 -35.92 19.15
CA LEU A 268 3.35 -35.07 18.01
C LEU A 268 4.10 -35.93 17.00
N GLN A 269 3.43 -36.29 15.91
CA GLN A 269 3.99 -37.18 14.88
C GLN A 269 5.10 -36.46 14.10
N THR A 270 6.29 -37.04 14.08
CA THR A 270 7.41 -36.54 13.27
C THR A 270 7.43 -37.18 11.88
N GLY A 271 6.89 -38.39 11.75
CA GLY A 271 6.96 -39.19 10.52
C GLY A 271 8.28 -39.95 10.37
N ILE A 272 9.17 -39.86 11.35
CA ILE A 272 10.46 -40.54 11.38
C ILE A 272 10.34 -41.73 12.32
N THR A 273 10.29 -42.95 11.78
CA THR A 273 10.07 -44.18 12.57
C THR A 273 11.05 -44.32 13.73
N ALA A 274 12.32 -43.96 13.53
CA ALA A 274 13.33 -44.03 14.58
C ALA A 274 12.99 -43.11 15.78
N ILE A 275 12.47 -41.92 15.51
CA ILE A 275 12.08 -40.96 16.56
C ILE A 275 10.76 -41.41 17.17
N ASP A 276 9.73 -41.63 16.36
CA ASP A 276 8.39 -41.94 16.86
C ASP A 276 8.32 -43.26 17.65
N ALA A 277 9.22 -44.22 17.38
CA ALA A 277 9.28 -45.49 18.10
C ALA A 277 10.21 -45.48 19.33
N MET A 278 11.39 -44.83 19.24
CA MET A 278 12.39 -44.89 20.31
C MET A 278 12.35 -43.66 21.23
N THR A 279 12.07 -42.48 20.68
CA THR A 279 12.05 -41.19 21.41
C THR A 279 10.80 -40.39 21.01
N PRO A 280 9.59 -40.87 21.35
CA PRO A 280 8.36 -40.22 20.95
C PRO A 280 8.27 -38.80 21.52
N ILE A 281 7.85 -37.85 20.69
CA ILE A 281 7.68 -36.44 21.08
C ILE A 281 6.20 -36.17 21.34
N GLY A 282 5.87 -35.59 22.49
CA GLY A 282 4.50 -35.19 22.82
C GLY A 282 4.19 -33.72 22.50
N ARG A 283 2.90 -33.40 22.29
CA ARG A 283 2.44 -32.01 22.10
C ARG A 283 2.63 -31.20 23.39
N GLY A 284 3.44 -30.15 23.31
CA GLY A 284 3.85 -29.35 24.47
C GLY A 284 5.15 -29.80 25.13
N GLN A 285 5.80 -30.84 24.59
CA GLN A 285 7.16 -31.25 24.98
C GLN A 285 8.20 -30.33 24.34
N ARG A 286 9.36 -30.20 25.00
CA ARG A 286 10.55 -29.57 24.44
C ARG A 286 11.58 -30.67 24.23
N GLU A 287 11.91 -30.94 22.97
CA GLU A 287 12.90 -31.95 22.58
C GLU A 287 14.08 -31.26 21.89
N LEU A 288 15.30 -31.55 22.34
CA LEU A 288 16.52 -31.02 21.75
C LEU A 288 17.02 -31.96 20.66
N ILE A 289 17.35 -31.41 19.49
CA ILE A 289 18.06 -32.12 18.43
C ILE A 289 19.51 -31.64 18.45
N ILE A 290 20.45 -32.55 18.72
CA ILE A 290 21.88 -32.28 18.83
C ILE A 290 22.69 -33.30 18.06
#